data_AF-A0A518C1Y6-F1
#
_entry.id   AF-A0A518C1Y6-F1
#
_cell.length_a   1.000
_cell.length_b   1.000
_cell.length_c   1.000
_cell.angle_alpha   90.00
_cell.angle_beta   90.00
_cell.angle_gamma   90.00
#
_symmetry.space_group_name_H-M   'P 1'
#
loop_
_entity.id
_entity.type
_entity.pdbx_description
1 polymer ?
#
loop_
_entity_poly.entity_id
_entity_poly.type
_entity_poly.pdbx_seq_one_letter_code
_entity_poly.pdbx_strand_id
1 'polypeptide(L)'
;MHETEGVPSRRSFFQLRISSALFLLLLIGLGLGWWSDHTRLSQQLAKSELERDIKASQITLLNSYSVNPFGSTPNVFLTRSRRTFSFTAKSPEHFIELIRDVRTDLNAGDWAEALQKAGDDYDATVEKLIQLLSDPEDRIRRNACIVLAGQYDNQIREKMQKHHPELVRKLLDIIKLGTPTDSDTLDAIKLLGMIGPDAESAVGALAIISHDEKHPQAVFATIAIGNIRSGSDPGPRLIELLSAGNPAQDAAVIALLDIRPADEVRVLLEELYYTRQKDADKIAIAGLILRAGL
;
A
#
# COMPACT_ATOMS: atom_id res chain seq x y z
N MET A 1 8.00 16.89 -91.36
CA MET A 1 7.71 17.21 -89.95
C MET A 1 7.06 15.99 -89.33
N HIS A 2 7.78 15.21 -88.55
CA HIS A 2 7.20 14.51 -87.41
C HIS A 2 8.33 14.03 -86.50
N GLU A 3 8.28 14.52 -85.28
CA GLU A 3 9.19 14.28 -84.17
C GLU A 3 9.25 12.79 -83.83
N THR A 4 10.47 12.29 -83.73
CA THR A 4 10.77 11.08 -82.97
C THR A 4 11.95 11.42 -82.09
N GLU A 5 11.77 11.49 -80.78
CA GLU A 5 12.79 11.10 -79.79
C GLU A 5 12.31 11.31 -78.35
N GLY A 6 12.67 10.36 -77.48
CA GLY A 6 12.52 10.50 -76.03
C GLY A 6 12.04 9.26 -75.27
N VAL A 7 12.51 8.06 -75.63
CA VAL A 7 12.30 6.87 -74.77
C VAL A 7 13.24 6.98 -73.56
N PRO A 8 12.74 7.03 -72.31
CA PRO A 8 13.58 7.20 -71.13
C PRO A 8 14.40 5.94 -70.82
N SER A 9 15.72 6.13 -70.88
CA SER A 9 16.79 5.48 -70.11
C SER A 9 16.39 4.28 -69.26
N ARG A 10 16.80 3.10 -69.75
CA ARG A 10 16.73 1.80 -69.09
C ARG A 10 17.45 1.87 -67.73
N ARG A 11 16.68 1.67 -66.67
CA ARG A 11 17.16 1.53 -65.30
C ARG A 11 18.23 0.44 -65.24
N SER A 12 19.46 0.86 -64.94
CA SER A 12 20.58 0.02 -64.52
C SER A 12 20.16 -0.81 -63.32
N PHE A 13 19.84 -2.08 -63.55
CA PHE A 13 19.65 -3.05 -62.48
C PHE A 13 21.03 -3.35 -61.87
N PHE A 14 21.21 -2.92 -60.63
CA PHE A 14 22.36 -3.17 -59.77
C PHE A 14 22.80 -4.64 -59.85
N GLN A 15 23.89 -4.93 -60.55
CA GLN A 15 24.65 -6.16 -60.33
C GLN A 15 25.45 -6.01 -59.03
N LEU A 16 24.78 -6.19 -57.90
CA LEU A 16 25.45 -6.44 -56.62
C LEU A 16 26.29 -7.71 -56.79
N ARG A 17 27.62 -7.55 -56.81
CA ARG A 17 28.55 -8.67 -56.77
C ARG A 17 28.25 -9.51 -55.52
N ILE A 18 28.22 -10.83 -55.65
CA ILE A 18 27.92 -11.79 -54.57
C ILE A 18 28.80 -11.51 -53.32
N SER A 19 30.04 -11.04 -53.52
CA SER A 19 30.94 -10.62 -52.44
C SER A 19 30.40 -9.45 -51.59
N SER A 20 29.74 -8.47 -52.21
CA SER A 20 29.11 -7.34 -51.52
C SER A 20 27.91 -7.79 -50.68
N ALA A 21 27.15 -8.77 -51.17
CA ALA A 21 26.02 -9.34 -50.43
C ALA A 21 26.49 -10.13 -49.19
N LEU A 22 27.54 -10.94 -49.33
CA LEU A 22 28.16 -11.67 -48.21
C LEU A 22 28.73 -10.71 -47.14
N PHE A 23 29.38 -9.64 -47.57
CA PHE A 23 29.90 -8.62 -46.66
C PHE A 23 28.79 -7.92 -45.86
N LEU A 24 27.69 -7.56 -46.53
CA LEU A 24 26.50 -6.98 -45.89
C LEU A 24 25.88 -7.94 -44.87
N LEU A 25 25.75 -9.23 -45.21
CA LEU A 25 25.24 -10.24 -44.28
C LEU A 25 26.13 -10.39 -43.03
N LEU A 26 27.45 -10.37 -43.19
CA LEU A 26 28.38 -10.39 -42.06
C LEU A 26 28.25 -9.15 -41.18
N LEU A 27 28.12 -7.96 -41.77
CA LEU A 27 27.90 -6.72 -41.02
C LEU A 27 26.59 -6.73 -40.24
N ILE A 28 25.50 -7.21 -40.85
CA ILE A 28 24.20 -7.36 -40.19
C ILE A 28 24.31 -8.36 -39.03
N GLY A 29 24.93 -9.52 -39.27
CA GLY A 29 25.13 -10.54 -38.24
C GLY A 29 25.97 -10.02 -37.06
N LEU A 30 27.03 -9.27 -37.34
CA LEU A 30 27.90 -8.68 -36.31
C LEU A 30 27.19 -7.55 -35.55
N GLY A 31 26.40 -6.73 -36.25
CA GLY A 31 25.56 -5.71 -35.64
C GLY A 31 24.48 -6.28 -34.72
N LEU A 32 23.77 -7.34 -35.16
CA LEU A 32 22.78 -8.04 -34.34
C LEU A 32 23.42 -8.74 -33.14
N GLY A 33 24.57 -9.39 -33.34
CA GLY A 33 25.31 -10.04 -32.26
C GLY A 33 25.80 -9.04 -31.21
N TRP A 34 26.37 -7.92 -31.65
CA TRP A 34 26.80 -6.84 -30.75
C TRP A 34 25.62 -6.23 -30.00
N TRP A 35 24.51 -5.96 -30.68
CA TRP A 35 23.30 -5.42 -30.04
C TRP A 35 22.74 -6.40 -28.99
N SER A 36 22.62 -7.68 -29.32
CA SER A 36 22.17 -8.71 -28.37
C SER A 36 23.08 -8.85 -27.16
N ASP A 37 24.40 -8.80 -27.37
CA ASP A 37 25.37 -8.91 -26.27
C ASP A 37 25.35 -7.64 -25.39
N HIS A 38 25.22 -6.46 -26.02
CA HIS A 38 25.07 -5.19 -25.32
C HIS A 38 23.78 -5.15 -24.49
N THR A 39 22.65 -5.61 -25.04
CA THR A 39 21.40 -5.73 -24.26
C THR A 39 21.56 -6.68 -23.09
N ARG A 40 22.23 -7.82 -23.28
CA ARG A 40 22.47 -8.80 -22.21
C ARG A 40 23.36 -8.21 -21.11
N LEU A 41 24.47 -7.56 -21.48
CA LEU A 41 25.38 -6.92 -20.53
C LEU A 41 24.70 -5.77 -19.78
N SER A 42 23.87 -4.98 -20.45
CA SER A 42 23.10 -3.91 -19.81
C SER A 42 22.13 -4.46 -18.76
N GLN A 43 21.43 -5.57 -19.05
CA GLN A 43 20.56 -6.25 -18.10
C GLN A 43 21.34 -6.85 -16.92
N GLN A 44 22.51 -7.45 -17.18
CA GLN A 44 23.37 -8.00 -16.11
C GLN A 44 23.88 -6.90 -15.19
N LEU A 45 24.31 -5.77 -15.74
CA LEU A 45 24.76 -4.62 -14.97
C LEU A 45 23.62 -4.07 -14.11
N ALA A 46 22.45 -3.85 -14.72
CA ALA A 46 21.25 -3.36 -14.04
C ALA A 46 20.80 -4.29 -12.89
N LYS A 47 20.88 -5.61 -13.08
CA LYS A 47 20.62 -6.60 -12.01
C LYS A 47 21.66 -6.50 -10.89
N SER A 48 22.94 -6.38 -11.23
CA SER A 48 24.01 -6.26 -10.24
C SER A 48 23.93 -4.97 -9.42
N GLU A 49 23.49 -3.86 -10.02
CA GLU A 49 23.23 -2.60 -9.33
C GLU A 49 22.09 -2.74 -8.32
N LEU A 50 20.97 -3.34 -8.73
CA LEU A 50 19.86 -3.63 -7.82
C LEU A 50 20.30 -4.51 -6.64
N GLU A 51 21.00 -5.61 -6.89
CA GLU A 51 21.51 -6.48 -5.82
C GLU A 51 22.47 -5.75 -4.88
N ARG A 52 23.32 -4.87 -5.42
CA ARG A 52 24.22 -4.03 -4.61
C ARG A 52 23.43 -3.08 -3.72
N ASP A 53 22.40 -2.43 -4.24
CA ASP A 53 21.61 -1.45 -3.50
C ASP A 53 20.68 -2.11 -2.47
N ILE A 54 20.16 -3.31 -2.75
CA ILE A 54 19.46 -4.16 -1.76
C ILE A 54 20.42 -4.49 -0.60
N LYS A 55 21.64 -4.94 -0.89
CA LYS A 55 22.66 -5.21 0.14
C LYS A 55 23.05 -3.96 0.92
N ALA A 56 23.20 -2.81 0.24
CA ALA A 56 23.49 -1.54 0.90
C ALA A 56 22.35 -1.13 1.84
N SER A 57 21.10 -1.29 1.42
CA SER A 57 19.92 -1.05 2.25
C SER A 57 19.87 -1.98 3.47
N GLN A 58 20.25 -3.25 3.29
CA GLN A 58 20.38 -4.22 4.39
C GLN A 58 21.43 -3.78 5.41
N ILE A 59 22.59 -3.27 4.98
CA ILE A 59 23.63 -2.73 5.87
C ILE A 59 23.12 -1.50 6.61
N THR A 60 22.42 -0.58 5.93
CA THR A 60 21.85 0.62 6.57
C THR A 60 20.81 0.26 7.62
N LEU A 61 19.92 -0.70 7.33
CA LEU A 61 19.00 -1.27 8.33
C LEU A 61 19.81 -1.87 9.50
N LEU A 62 20.78 -2.74 9.18
CA LEU A 62 21.90 -3.21 10.01
C LEU A 62 22.34 -2.20 11.09
N ASN A 63 22.81 -1.07 10.60
CA ASN A 63 23.42 -0.01 11.39
C ASN A 63 22.41 0.81 12.18
N SER A 64 21.19 1.00 11.65
CA SER A 64 20.12 1.65 12.40
C SER A 64 19.73 0.86 13.66
N TYR A 65 19.89 -0.47 13.63
CA TYR A 65 19.70 -1.34 14.79
C TYR A 65 20.86 -1.35 15.78
N SER A 66 22.10 -1.07 15.34
CA SER A 66 23.28 -1.18 16.22
C SER A 66 23.59 0.09 17.02
N VAL A 67 23.10 1.26 16.59
CA VAL A 67 23.40 2.56 17.23
C VAL A 67 22.45 2.90 18.40
N ASN A 68 21.44 2.09 18.66
CA ASN A 68 20.51 2.28 19.77
C ASN A 68 20.56 1.10 20.75
N PRO A 69 21.47 1.09 21.74
CA PRO A 69 21.46 0.07 22.80
C PRO A 69 20.19 0.08 23.67
N PHE A 70 19.29 1.08 23.49
CA PHE A 70 18.01 1.22 24.18
C PHE A 70 16.84 1.73 23.29
N GLY A 71 16.94 1.62 21.96
CA GLY A 71 15.91 2.17 21.05
C GLY A 71 15.27 1.10 20.18
N SER A 72 14.07 0.65 20.59
CA SER A 72 13.00 0.04 19.80
C SER A 72 13.38 -0.54 18.42
N THR A 73 13.61 -1.85 18.39
CA THR A 73 13.51 -2.65 17.16
C THR A 73 12.04 -2.70 16.69
N PRO A 74 11.73 -2.59 15.38
CA PRO A 74 10.55 -3.20 14.80
C PRO A 74 10.87 -4.68 14.56
N ASN A 75 10.98 -5.45 15.64
CA ASN A 75 10.78 -6.89 15.54
C ASN A 75 9.30 -7.17 15.84
N VAL A 76 8.61 -7.43 14.73
CA VAL A 76 7.24 -7.91 14.54
C VAL A 76 7.07 -9.34 15.07
N PHE A 77 7.71 -9.67 16.19
CA PHE A 77 7.31 -10.78 17.03
C PHE A 77 7.12 -10.23 18.43
N LEU A 78 5.86 -9.92 18.71
CA LEU A 78 5.31 -9.83 20.05
C LEU A 78 5.72 -11.10 20.80
N THR A 79 6.86 -11.09 21.50
CA THR A 79 6.95 -11.74 22.81
C THR A 79 5.98 -11.00 23.71
N ARG A 80 4.70 -11.33 23.45
CA ARG A 80 3.52 -10.90 24.17
C ARG A 80 3.75 -11.41 25.58
N SER A 81 4.31 -10.55 26.43
CA SER A 81 3.91 -10.54 27.83
C SER A 81 2.41 -10.36 27.80
N ARG A 82 1.67 -11.48 27.69
CA ARG A 82 0.27 -11.54 28.07
C ARG A 82 0.26 -11.26 29.56
N ARG A 83 0.38 -9.98 29.94
CA ARG A 83 -0.41 -9.52 31.08
C ARG A 83 -1.84 -9.71 30.60
N THR A 84 -2.39 -10.87 30.94
CA THR A 84 -3.83 -11.07 30.93
C THR A 84 -4.38 -10.09 31.95
N PHE A 85 -4.56 -8.84 31.53
CA PHE A 85 -5.45 -7.94 32.21
C PHE A 85 -6.83 -8.56 32.01
N SER A 86 -7.27 -9.32 33.02
CA SER A 86 -8.64 -9.80 33.11
C SER A 86 -9.54 -8.59 33.26
N PHE A 87 -9.91 -8.00 32.14
CA PHE A 87 -10.76 -6.84 32.09
C PHE A 87 -12.22 -7.32 32.22
N THR A 88 -12.70 -7.38 33.45
CA THR A 88 -14.13 -7.49 33.72
C THR A 88 -14.68 -6.08 33.78
N ALA A 89 -15.01 -5.53 32.61
CA ALA A 89 -15.87 -4.36 32.54
C ALA A 89 -17.19 -4.72 33.24
N LYS A 90 -17.56 -3.94 34.27
CA LYS A 90 -18.69 -4.24 35.15
C LYS A 90 -19.99 -3.61 34.64
N SER A 91 -19.88 -2.61 33.77
CA SER A 91 -20.96 -1.90 33.10
C SER A 91 -20.41 -1.12 31.88
N PRO A 92 -21.27 -0.63 30.98
CA PRO A 92 -20.89 0.28 29.90
C PRO A 92 -20.11 1.51 30.40
N GLU A 93 -20.53 2.10 31.51
CA GLU A 93 -19.91 3.31 32.08
C GLU A 93 -18.46 3.04 32.50
N HIS A 94 -18.22 1.92 33.19
CA HIS A 94 -16.87 1.53 33.58
C HIS A 94 -15.99 1.30 32.33
N PHE A 95 -16.55 0.75 31.26
CA PHE A 95 -15.83 0.58 29.99
C PHE A 95 -15.44 1.93 29.35
N ILE A 96 -16.37 2.88 29.34
CA ILE A 96 -16.14 4.23 28.81
C ILE A 96 -15.13 5.01 29.66
N GLU A 97 -15.20 4.93 30.99
CA GLU A 97 -14.21 5.54 31.89
C GLU A 97 -12.81 5.02 31.60
N LEU A 98 -12.66 3.71 31.39
CA LEU A 98 -11.38 3.11 31.09
C LEU A 98 -10.85 3.58 29.73
N ILE A 99 -11.68 3.72 28.71
CA ILE A 99 -11.27 4.27 27.41
C ILE A 99 -10.72 5.70 27.54
N ARG A 100 -11.27 6.49 28.47
CA ARG A 100 -10.83 7.86 28.76
C ARG A 100 -9.57 7.92 29.61
N ASP A 101 -9.42 7.01 30.57
CA ASP A 101 -8.29 6.97 31.51
C ASP A 101 -7.03 6.35 30.89
N VAL A 102 -7.21 5.36 30.01
CA VAL A 102 -6.10 4.50 29.53
C VAL A 102 -5.04 5.31 28.77
N ARG A 103 -3.81 5.28 29.32
CA ARG A 103 -2.54 5.49 28.61
C ARG A 103 -2.23 4.18 27.86
N THR A 104 -2.67 4.05 26.61
CA THR A 104 -2.82 2.77 25.89
C THR A 104 -1.54 1.96 25.69
N ASP A 105 -1.38 0.89 26.46
CA ASP A 105 -0.58 -0.30 26.12
C ASP A 105 -1.46 -1.53 25.80
N LEU A 106 -2.79 -1.42 25.90
CA LEU A 106 -3.74 -2.50 25.58
C LEU A 106 -3.92 -2.66 24.06
N ASN A 107 -3.95 -3.90 23.59
CA ASN A 107 -4.15 -4.22 22.18
C ASN A 107 -5.66 -4.27 21.84
N ALA A 108 -6.01 -4.02 20.57
CA ALA A 108 -7.40 -3.98 20.10
C ALA A 108 -8.19 -5.28 20.39
N GLY A 109 -7.51 -6.43 20.42
CA GLY A 109 -8.12 -7.73 20.71
C GLY A 109 -8.61 -7.84 22.15
N ASP A 110 -7.86 -7.32 23.12
CA ASP A 110 -8.24 -7.37 24.54
C ASP A 110 -9.51 -6.55 24.79
N TRP A 111 -9.62 -5.38 24.15
CA TRP A 111 -10.81 -4.54 24.21
C TRP A 111 -12.03 -5.18 23.54
N ALA A 112 -11.81 -5.86 22.41
CA ALA A 112 -12.89 -6.53 21.72
C ALA A 112 -13.43 -7.71 22.52
N GLU A 113 -12.56 -8.50 23.15
CA GLU A 113 -12.95 -9.58 24.05
C GLU A 113 -13.69 -9.04 25.29
N ALA A 114 -13.21 -7.93 25.86
CA ALA A 114 -13.88 -7.29 26.99
C ALA A 114 -15.29 -6.81 26.64
N LEU A 115 -15.47 -6.22 25.45
CA LEU A 115 -16.78 -5.78 24.98
C LEU A 115 -17.73 -6.95 24.73
N GLN A 116 -17.23 -8.08 24.22
CA GLN A 116 -18.03 -9.30 24.05
C GLN A 116 -18.57 -9.85 25.37
N LYS A 117 -17.75 -9.79 26.42
CA LYS A 117 -18.14 -10.26 27.76
C LYS A 117 -19.17 -9.34 28.44
N ALA A 118 -19.44 -8.16 27.89
CA ALA A 118 -20.48 -7.27 28.41
C ALA A 118 -21.91 -7.83 28.23
N GLY A 119 -22.10 -8.86 27.39
CA GLY A 119 -23.40 -9.55 27.28
C GLY A 119 -24.51 -8.64 26.78
N ASP A 120 -25.58 -8.50 27.58
CA ASP A 120 -26.79 -7.72 27.24
C ASP A 120 -26.52 -6.21 27.07
N ASP A 121 -25.41 -5.72 27.64
CA ASP A 121 -25.00 -4.32 27.60
C ASP A 121 -24.16 -3.96 26.36
N TYR A 122 -23.94 -4.91 25.44
CA TYR A 122 -23.11 -4.72 24.24
C TYR A 122 -23.53 -3.51 23.42
N ASP A 123 -24.81 -3.43 23.07
CA ASP A 123 -25.32 -2.41 22.15
C ASP A 123 -25.25 -1.01 22.74
N ALA A 124 -25.68 -0.87 24.00
CA ALA A 124 -25.55 0.39 24.72
C ALA A 124 -24.10 0.85 24.84
N THR A 125 -23.15 -0.10 24.97
CA THR A 125 -21.72 0.21 24.98
C THR A 125 -21.24 0.65 23.60
N VAL A 126 -21.62 -0.05 22.52
CA VAL A 126 -21.27 0.33 21.14
C VAL A 126 -21.79 1.72 20.80
N GLU A 127 -23.05 2.04 21.13
CA GLU A 127 -23.63 3.37 20.91
C GLU A 127 -22.82 4.46 21.62
N LYS A 128 -22.40 4.22 22.87
CA LYS A 128 -21.52 5.15 23.59
C LYS A 128 -20.14 5.28 22.95
N LEU A 129 -19.56 4.20 22.44
CA LEU A 129 -18.29 4.24 21.70
C LEU A 129 -18.41 5.07 20.42
N ILE A 130 -19.53 4.94 19.69
CA ILE A 130 -19.81 5.73 18.49
C ILE A 130 -19.92 7.22 18.85
N GLN A 131 -20.50 7.55 20.01
CA GLN A 131 -20.54 8.94 20.49
C GLN A 131 -19.15 9.49 20.81
N LEU A 132 -18.24 8.67 21.36
CA LEU A 132 -16.86 9.07 21.65
C LEU A 132 -16.04 9.38 20.38
N LEU A 133 -16.46 8.97 19.19
CA LEU A 133 -15.84 9.38 17.93
C LEU A 133 -15.99 10.89 17.66
N SER A 134 -16.82 11.60 18.42
CA SER A 134 -16.93 13.06 18.36
C SER A 134 -16.33 13.77 19.57
N ASP A 135 -15.56 13.06 20.39
CA ASP A 135 -14.90 13.65 21.55
C ASP A 135 -13.85 14.69 21.11
N PRO A 136 -13.73 15.86 21.77
CA PRO A 136 -12.73 16.86 21.43
C PRO A 136 -11.28 16.34 21.58
N GLU A 137 -11.04 15.33 22.42
CA GLU A 137 -9.70 14.78 22.61
C GLU A 137 -9.39 13.68 21.59
N ASP A 138 -8.38 13.89 20.75
CA ASP A 138 -7.96 12.97 19.68
C ASP A 138 -7.68 11.56 20.20
N ARG A 139 -7.08 11.47 21.39
CA ARG A 139 -6.78 10.20 22.06
C ARG A 139 -8.06 9.40 22.35
N ILE A 140 -9.12 10.06 22.80
CA ILE A 140 -10.39 9.40 23.11
C ILE A 140 -11.06 8.92 21.82
N ARG A 141 -11.09 9.76 20.78
CA ARG A 141 -11.61 9.36 19.45
C ARG A 141 -10.87 8.15 18.90
N ARG A 142 -9.55 8.17 18.98
CA ARG A 142 -8.68 7.09 18.50
C ARG A 142 -8.92 5.79 19.27
N ASN A 143 -8.99 5.84 20.60
CA ASN A 143 -9.28 4.67 21.42
C ASN A 143 -10.63 4.06 21.04
N ALA A 144 -11.67 4.89 20.91
CA ALA A 144 -12.98 4.42 20.47
C ALA A 144 -12.93 3.74 19.08
N CYS A 145 -12.21 4.34 18.12
CA CYS A 145 -12.02 3.78 16.79
C CYS A 145 -11.33 2.42 16.82
N ILE A 146 -10.27 2.25 17.63
CA ILE A 146 -9.54 0.99 17.78
C ILE A 146 -10.44 -0.11 18.37
N VAL A 147 -11.22 0.22 19.41
CA VAL A 147 -12.14 -0.75 20.03
C VAL A 147 -13.24 -1.19 19.06
N LEU A 148 -13.78 -0.24 18.30
CA LEU A 148 -14.79 -0.51 17.27
C LEU A 148 -14.22 -1.34 16.12
N ALA A 149 -12.98 -1.07 15.69
CA ALA A 149 -12.28 -1.86 14.68
C ALA A 149 -12.08 -3.32 15.12
N GLY A 150 -11.71 -3.55 16.39
CA GLY A 150 -11.55 -4.89 16.95
C GLY A 150 -12.83 -5.75 16.93
N GLN A 151 -14.02 -5.16 16.70
CA GLN A 151 -15.26 -5.91 16.53
C GLN A 151 -15.35 -6.64 15.19
N TYR A 152 -14.65 -6.15 14.16
CA TYR A 152 -14.68 -6.72 12.81
C TYR A 152 -13.73 -7.92 12.65
N ASP A 153 -12.64 -7.97 13.43
CA ASP A 153 -11.68 -9.08 13.42
C ASP A 153 -12.22 -10.37 14.06
N ASN A 154 -13.19 -10.24 14.98
CA ASN A 154 -13.65 -11.34 15.84
C ASN A 154 -14.97 -12.01 15.37
N GLN A 155 -15.30 -11.95 14.08
CA GLN A 155 -16.55 -12.53 13.53
C GLN A 155 -17.86 -11.96 14.11
N ILE A 156 -17.83 -10.76 14.71
CA ILE A 156 -19.01 -10.11 15.31
C ILE A 156 -19.60 -9.03 14.39
N ARG A 157 -19.18 -9.02 13.13
CA ARG A 157 -19.71 -8.13 12.08
C ARG A 157 -21.24 -8.07 12.07
N GLU A 158 -21.91 -9.20 12.24
CA GLU A 158 -23.38 -9.28 12.24
C GLU A 158 -24.01 -8.46 13.37
N LYS A 159 -23.41 -8.43 14.58
CA LYS A 159 -23.93 -7.60 15.69
C LYS A 159 -23.69 -6.11 15.45
N MET A 160 -22.61 -5.76 14.76
CA MET A 160 -22.30 -4.37 14.41
C MET A 160 -23.21 -3.81 13.32
N GLN A 161 -23.88 -4.66 12.53
CA GLN A 161 -24.62 -4.25 11.34
C GLN A 161 -25.66 -3.16 11.61
N LYS A 162 -26.41 -3.27 12.72
CA LYS A 162 -27.42 -2.26 13.08
C LYS A 162 -26.81 -0.89 13.43
N HIS A 163 -25.54 -0.85 13.80
CA HIS A 163 -24.80 0.35 14.18
C HIS A 163 -24.06 0.98 12.99
N HIS A 164 -23.96 0.29 11.84
CA HIS A 164 -23.23 0.78 10.67
C HIS A 164 -23.68 2.17 10.18
N PRO A 165 -24.98 2.51 10.08
CA PRO A 165 -25.38 3.81 9.55
C PRO A 165 -24.84 4.99 10.39
N GLU A 166 -24.92 4.89 11.72
CA GLU A 166 -24.42 5.95 12.59
C GLU A 166 -22.89 5.95 12.66
N LEU A 167 -22.27 4.77 12.72
CA LEU A 167 -20.82 4.62 12.72
C LEU A 167 -20.20 5.24 11.46
N VAL A 168 -20.68 4.87 10.27
CA VAL A 168 -20.20 5.41 8.98
C VAL A 168 -20.34 6.94 8.94
N ARG A 169 -21.47 7.47 9.42
CA ARG A 169 -21.69 8.92 9.50
C ARG A 169 -20.62 9.61 10.37
N LYS A 170 -20.35 9.08 11.57
CA LYS A 170 -19.34 9.63 12.49
C LYS A 170 -17.92 9.56 11.93
N LEU A 171 -17.58 8.45 11.26
CA LEU A 171 -16.27 8.30 10.62
C LEU A 171 -16.09 9.25 9.44
N LEU A 172 -17.16 9.53 8.68
CA LEU A 172 -17.14 10.56 7.64
C LEU A 172 -16.96 11.97 8.21
N ASP A 173 -17.53 12.26 9.37
CA ASP A 173 -17.31 13.55 10.05
C ASP A 173 -15.83 13.69 10.47
N ILE A 174 -15.20 12.63 10.99
CA ILE A 174 -13.75 12.60 11.27
C ILE A 174 -12.95 12.88 10.00
N ILE A 175 -13.24 12.20 8.89
CA ILE A 175 -12.49 12.37 7.63
C ILE A 175 -12.63 13.78 7.05
N LYS A 176 -13.79 14.42 7.18
CA LYS A 176 -14.02 15.77 6.66
C LYS A 176 -13.34 16.85 7.49
N LEU A 177 -13.19 16.63 8.79
CA LEU A 177 -12.64 17.61 9.73
C LEU A 177 -11.14 17.40 9.98
N GLY A 178 -10.67 16.17 9.84
CA GLY A 178 -9.29 15.80 10.08
C GLY A 178 -8.34 16.28 8.99
N THR A 179 -7.06 16.31 9.35
CA THR A 179 -5.96 16.61 8.44
C THR A 179 -5.33 15.34 7.88
N PRO A 180 -4.60 15.41 6.76
CA PRO A 180 -3.93 14.26 6.16
C PRO A 180 -2.94 13.54 7.09
N THR A 181 -2.43 14.23 8.11
CA THR A 181 -1.46 13.69 9.07
C THR A 181 -2.09 13.14 10.34
N ASP A 182 -3.41 13.30 10.53
CA ASP A 182 -4.04 12.92 11.80
C ASP A 182 -4.24 11.40 11.87
N SER A 183 -3.83 10.83 13.00
CA SER A 183 -3.92 9.38 13.21
C SER A 183 -5.36 8.88 13.28
N ASP A 184 -6.29 9.70 13.77
CA ASP A 184 -7.71 9.35 13.86
C ASP A 184 -8.36 9.27 12.47
N THR A 185 -7.94 10.10 11.52
CA THR A 185 -8.39 10.07 10.13
C THR A 185 -7.96 8.78 9.45
N LEU A 186 -6.70 8.37 9.64
CA LEU A 186 -6.22 7.09 9.15
C LEU A 186 -6.99 5.90 9.74
N ASP A 187 -7.21 5.91 11.06
CA ASP A 187 -7.95 4.85 11.74
C ASP A 187 -9.42 4.80 11.27
N ALA A 188 -10.03 5.97 11.01
CA ALA A 188 -11.37 6.06 10.43
C ALA A 188 -11.47 5.49 9.02
N ILE A 189 -10.49 5.79 8.14
CA ILE A 189 -10.42 5.23 6.78
C ILE A 189 -10.34 3.70 6.83
N LYS A 190 -9.46 3.15 7.69
CA LYS A 190 -9.32 1.71 7.86
C LYS A 190 -10.61 1.07 8.35
N LEU A 191 -11.25 1.68 9.35
CA LEU A 191 -12.51 1.18 9.90
C LEU A 191 -13.64 1.17 8.87
N LEU A 192 -13.74 2.20 8.01
CA LEU A 192 -14.69 2.18 6.90
C LEU A 192 -14.44 1.01 5.93
N GLY A 193 -13.18 0.72 5.62
CA GLY A 193 -12.82 -0.47 4.84
C GLY A 193 -13.23 -1.77 5.52
N MET A 194 -13.09 -1.86 6.85
CA MET A 194 -13.53 -3.02 7.64
C MET A 194 -15.05 -3.17 7.66
N ILE A 195 -15.81 -2.09 7.72
CA ILE A 195 -17.27 -2.12 7.61
C ILE A 195 -17.71 -2.75 6.28
N GLY A 196 -16.95 -2.54 5.20
CA GLY A 196 -17.20 -3.17 3.91
C GLY A 196 -18.41 -2.55 3.19
N PRO A 197 -19.27 -3.33 2.51
CA PRO A 197 -20.34 -2.81 1.65
C PRO A 197 -21.31 -1.82 2.32
N ASP A 198 -21.54 -1.96 3.63
CA ASP A 198 -22.42 -1.06 4.37
C ASP A 198 -21.86 0.37 4.51
N ALA A 199 -20.58 0.58 4.16
CA ALA A 199 -19.93 1.90 4.10
C ALA A 199 -19.91 2.51 2.68
N GLU A 200 -20.76 2.04 1.74
CA GLU A 200 -20.81 2.58 0.36
C GLU A 200 -20.98 4.10 0.30
N SER A 201 -21.72 4.70 1.23
CA SER A 201 -21.87 6.16 1.30
C SER A 201 -20.55 6.92 1.53
N ALA A 202 -19.50 6.25 1.99
CA ALA A 202 -18.19 6.84 2.22
C ALA A 202 -17.28 6.84 0.99
N VAL A 203 -17.61 6.09 -0.06
CA VAL A 203 -16.73 5.93 -1.22
C VAL A 203 -16.42 7.27 -1.91
N GLY A 204 -17.38 8.19 -1.97
CA GLY A 204 -17.14 9.51 -2.56
C GLY A 204 -16.05 10.31 -1.82
N ALA A 205 -16.05 10.29 -0.49
CA ALA A 205 -15.05 10.97 0.32
C ALA A 205 -13.68 10.27 0.23
N LEU A 206 -13.67 8.93 0.29
CA LEU A 206 -12.45 8.14 0.14
C LEU A 206 -11.84 8.31 -1.26
N ALA A 207 -12.66 8.46 -2.30
CA ALA A 207 -12.17 8.66 -3.66
C ALA A 207 -11.37 9.95 -3.77
N ILE A 208 -11.84 11.05 -3.17
CA ILE A 208 -11.10 12.32 -3.16
C ILE A 208 -9.69 12.12 -2.58
N ILE A 209 -9.58 11.40 -1.46
CA ILE A 209 -8.30 11.10 -0.80
C ILE A 209 -7.44 10.16 -1.66
N SER A 210 -8.03 9.12 -2.23
CA SER A 210 -7.35 8.14 -3.08
C SER A 210 -6.77 8.76 -4.36
N HIS A 211 -7.41 9.80 -4.92
CA HIS A 211 -6.97 10.45 -6.15
C HIS A 211 -5.78 11.41 -5.94
N ASP A 212 -5.54 11.90 -4.73
CA ASP A 212 -4.37 12.72 -4.43
C ASP A 212 -3.13 11.84 -4.22
N GLU A 213 -2.26 11.81 -5.23
CA GLU A 213 -1.02 11.03 -5.25
C GLU A 213 -0.04 11.35 -4.11
N LYS A 214 -0.12 12.57 -3.55
CA LYS A 214 0.76 13.01 -2.46
C LYS A 214 0.11 12.85 -1.11
N HIS A 215 -1.18 12.51 -1.07
CA HIS A 215 -1.88 12.34 0.19
C HIS A 215 -1.32 11.11 0.92
N PRO A 216 -0.83 11.26 2.16
CA PRO A 216 -0.23 10.15 2.92
C PRO A 216 -1.20 9.00 3.17
N GLN A 217 -2.52 9.27 3.11
CA GLN A 217 -3.57 8.28 3.32
C GLN A 217 -4.19 7.74 2.02
N ALA A 218 -3.71 8.15 0.83
CA ALA A 218 -4.28 7.75 -0.46
C ALA A 218 -4.30 6.22 -0.66
N VAL A 219 -3.23 5.54 -0.23
CA VAL A 219 -3.11 4.08 -0.29
C VAL A 219 -4.20 3.43 0.56
N PHE A 220 -4.38 3.88 1.80
CA PHE A 220 -5.40 3.33 2.71
C PHE A 220 -6.82 3.60 2.22
N ALA A 221 -7.08 4.78 1.66
CA ALA A 221 -8.37 5.10 1.05
C ALA A 221 -8.66 4.20 -0.16
N THR A 222 -7.64 3.91 -0.98
CA THR A 222 -7.75 2.99 -2.13
C THR A 222 -8.10 1.57 -1.67
N ILE A 223 -7.42 1.06 -0.64
CA ILE A 223 -7.69 -0.26 -0.04
C ILE A 223 -9.11 -0.28 0.55
N ALA A 224 -9.50 0.75 1.29
CA ALA A 224 -10.82 0.85 1.89
C ALA A 224 -11.92 0.82 0.82
N ILE A 225 -11.75 1.53 -0.31
CA ILE A 225 -12.69 1.48 -1.44
C ILE A 225 -12.80 0.07 -2.01
N GLY A 226 -11.67 -0.63 -2.19
CA GLY A 226 -11.67 -2.03 -2.66
C GLY A 226 -12.44 -2.97 -1.73
N ASN A 227 -12.30 -2.77 -0.42
CA ASN A 227 -13.02 -3.57 0.59
C ASN A 227 -14.52 -3.25 0.63
N ILE A 228 -14.90 -1.97 0.46
CA ILE A 228 -16.30 -1.53 0.44
C ILE A 228 -16.99 -2.07 -0.81
N ARG A 229 -16.39 -1.86 -1.98
CA ARG A 229 -16.90 -2.33 -3.26
C ARG A 229 -16.35 -3.69 -3.58
N SER A 230 -16.85 -4.72 -2.91
CA SER A 230 -16.44 -6.11 -3.15
C SER A 230 -16.37 -6.41 -4.66
N GLY A 231 -15.17 -6.62 -5.19
CA GLY A 231 -14.90 -6.84 -6.61
C GLY A 231 -14.22 -5.67 -7.36
N SER A 232 -14.05 -4.51 -6.72
CA SER A 232 -13.19 -3.44 -7.24
C SER A 232 -11.73 -3.81 -6.99
N ASP A 233 -10.97 -4.12 -8.04
CA ASP A 233 -9.52 -4.34 -7.94
C ASP A 233 -8.81 -3.03 -7.55
N PRO A 234 -8.23 -2.90 -6.35
CA PRO A 234 -7.47 -1.71 -5.98
C PRO A 234 -6.08 -1.67 -6.66
N GLY A 235 -5.64 -2.78 -7.27
CA GLY A 235 -4.31 -2.98 -7.82
C GLY A 235 -3.84 -1.89 -8.78
N PRO A 236 -4.60 -1.54 -9.85
CA PRO A 236 -4.19 -0.49 -10.78
C PRO A 236 -3.89 0.83 -10.08
N ARG A 237 -4.76 1.25 -9.15
CA ARG A 237 -4.57 2.51 -8.42
C ARG A 237 -3.39 2.44 -7.43
N LEU A 238 -3.18 1.30 -6.78
CA LEU A 238 -2.01 1.09 -5.92
C LEU A 238 -0.70 1.16 -6.72
N ILE A 239 -0.68 0.62 -7.94
CA ILE A 239 0.47 0.70 -8.85
C ILE A 239 0.73 2.16 -9.26
N GLU A 240 -0.31 2.92 -9.59
CA GLU A 240 -0.19 4.35 -9.89
C GLU A 240 0.41 5.13 -8.70
N LEU A 241 -0.10 4.91 -7.48
CA LEU A 241 0.40 5.58 -6.27
C LEU A 241 1.87 5.22 -5.98
N LEU A 242 2.24 3.95 -6.16
CA LEU A 242 3.62 3.49 -6.00
C LEU A 242 4.54 4.14 -7.05
N SER A 243 4.08 4.22 -8.29
CA SER A 243 4.78 4.88 -9.41
C SER A 243 4.90 6.39 -9.22
N ALA A 244 3.92 7.03 -8.58
CA ALA A 244 3.96 8.45 -8.25
C ALA A 244 4.92 8.78 -7.09
N GLY A 245 5.36 7.78 -6.31
CA GLY A 245 6.19 8.01 -5.14
C GLY A 245 5.41 8.42 -3.91
N ASN A 246 4.17 7.94 -3.76
CA ASN A 246 3.30 8.26 -2.61
C ASN A 246 4.01 7.95 -1.27
N PRO A 247 3.86 8.75 -0.20
CA PRO A 247 4.55 8.52 1.07
C PRO A 247 4.32 7.15 1.72
N ALA A 248 3.20 6.48 1.42
CA ALA A 248 2.83 5.19 1.98
C ALA A 248 3.18 3.99 1.06
N GLN A 249 4.33 4.04 0.36
CA GLN A 249 4.75 2.97 -0.56
C GLN A 249 4.81 1.58 0.08
N ASP A 250 5.29 1.49 1.33
CA ASP A 250 5.34 0.22 2.08
C ASP A 250 3.95 -0.42 2.18
N ALA A 251 2.93 0.38 2.52
CA ALA A 251 1.56 -0.09 2.62
C ALA A 251 0.98 -0.49 1.24
N ALA A 252 1.36 0.21 0.18
CA ALA A 252 0.93 -0.13 -1.18
C ALA A 252 1.52 -1.48 -1.63
N VAL A 253 2.79 -1.74 -1.33
CA VAL A 253 3.44 -3.02 -1.65
C VAL A 253 2.81 -4.17 -0.87
N ILE A 254 2.57 -3.99 0.44
CA ILE A 254 1.89 -4.99 1.27
C ILE A 254 0.50 -5.31 0.71
N ALA A 255 -0.29 -4.27 0.42
CA ALA A 255 -1.63 -4.44 -0.14
C ALA A 255 -1.61 -5.12 -1.53
N LEU A 256 -0.60 -4.85 -2.36
CA LEU A 256 -0.41 -5.54 -3.64
C LEU A 256 -0.09 -7.03 -3.44
N LEU A 257 0.71 -7.39 -2.43
CA LEU A 257 1.02 -8.78 -2.11
C LEU A 257 -0.21 -9.57 -1.61
N ASP A 258 -1.19 -8.88 -1.02
CA ASP A 258 -2.45 -9.51 -0.60
C ASP A 258 -3.36 -9.87 -1.81
N ILE A 259 -3.19 -9.19 -2.95
CA ILE A 259 -4.05 -9.38 -4.14
C ILE A 259 -3.35 -9.99 -5.35
N ARG A 260 -2.01 -10.04 -5.36
CA ARG A 260 -1.19 -10.52 -6.48
C ARG A 260 -0.07 -11.45 -6.01
N PRO A 261 0.37 -12.39 -6.86
CA PRO A 261 1.54 -13.22 -6.59
C PRO A 261 2.80 -12.40 -6.30
N ALA A 262 3.63 -12.89 -5.39
CA ALA A 262 4.84 -12.20 -4.94
C ALA A 262 5.86 -11.95 -6.07
N ASP A 263 5.95 -12.87 -7.03
CA ASP A 263 6.79 -12.74 -8.22
C ASP A 263 6.33 -11.62 -9.14
N GLU A 264 5.01 -11.44 -9.33
CA GLU A 264 4.47 -10.31 -10.09
C GLU A 264 4.78 -8.97 -9.42
N VAL A 265 4.59 -8.87 -8.10
CA VAL A 265 4.90 -7.65 -7.34
C VAL A 265 6.39 -7.35 -7.38
N ARG A 266 7.24 -8.38 -7.32
CA ARG A 266 8.69 -8.23 -7.46
C ARG A 266 9.07 -7.67 -8.84
N VAL A 267 8.54 -8.24 -9.92
CA VAL A 267 8.80 -7.76 -11.29
C VAL A 267 8.39 -6.28 -11.43
N LEU A 268 7.22 -5.90 -10.91
CA LEU A 268 6.78 -4.51 -10.88
C LEU A 268 7.78 -3.59 -10.16
N LEU A 269 8.27 -4.01 -8.99
CA LEU A 269 9.26 -3.22 -8.23
C LEU A 269 10.60 -3.12 -8.96
N GLU A 270 11.03 -4.18 -9.64
CA GLU A 270 12.23 -4.16 -10.49
C GLU A 270 12.05 -3.18 -11.67
N GLU A 271 10.90 -3.20 -12.36
CA GLU A 271 10.57 -2.25 -13.42
C GLU A 271 10.56 -0.80 -12.93
N LEU A 272 9.98 -0.55 -11.76
CA LEU A 272 9.98 0.76 -11.13
C LEU A 272 11.39 1.21 -10.77
N TYR A 273 12.22 0.33 -10.22
CA TYR A 273 13.63 0.61 -9.92
C TYR A 273 14.38 1.09 -11.17
N TYR A 274 14.20 0.42 -12.31
CA TYR A 274 14.86 0.80 -13.56
C TYR A 274 14.31 2.09 -14.19
N THR A 275 13.04 2.40 -13.96
CA THR A 275 12.39 3.60 -14.51
C THR A 275 12.74 4.87 -13.72
N ARG A 276 13.13 4.76 -12.44
CA ARG A 276 13.51 5.90 -11.61
C ARG A 276 14.86 6.47 -12.01
N GLN A 277 14.91 7.79 -12.24
CA GLN A 277 16.14 8.48 -12.59
C GLN A 277 16.99 8.86 -11.37
N LYS A 278 16.36 9.12 -10.21
CA LYS A 278 17.05 9.57 -9.01
C LYS A 278 17.52 8.37 -8.18
N ASP A 279 18.79 8.40 -7.77
CA ASP A 279 19.37 7.36 -6.92
C ASP A 279 18.62 7.20 -5.59
N ALA A 280 18.12 8.29 -5.01
CA ALA A 280 17.31 8.23 -3.78
C ALA A 280 16.03 7.41 -3.97
N ASP A 281 15.36 7.56 -5.12
CA ASP A 281 14.14 6.81 -5.43
C ASP A 281 14.48 5.33 -5.67
N LYS A 282 15.60 5.04 -6.36
CA LYS A 282 16.10 3.66 -6.56
C LYS A 282 16.38 2.96 -5.23
N ILE A 283 17.08 3.63 -4.32
CA ILE A 283 17.36 3.11 -2.98
C ILE A 283 16.06 2.87 -2.21
N ALA A 284 15.07 3.75 -2.33
CA ALA A 284 13.76 3.56 -1.71
C ALA A 284 13.08 2.29 -2.21
N ILE A 285 13.04 2.06 -3.54
CA ILE A 285 12.47 0.83 -4.13
C ILE A 285 13.26 -0.42 -3.72
N ALA A 286 14.60 -0.39 -3.72
CA ALA A 286 15.41 -1.51 -3.24
C ALA A 286 15.12 -1.84 -1.76
N GLY A 287 14.90 -0.79 -0.94
CA GLY A 287 14.46 -0.94 0.44
C GLY A 287 13.07 -1.57 0.57
N LEU A 288 12.13 -1.26 -0.33
CA LEU A 288 10.80 -1.89 -0.39
C LEU A 288 10.89 -3.38 -0.69
N ILE A 289 11.67 -3.77 -1.71
CA ILE A 289 11.90 -5.18 -2.09
C ILE A 289 12.45 -5.95 -0.87
N LEU A 290 13.45 -5.39 -0.20
CA LEU A 290 14.06 -6.01 0.98
C LEU A 290 13.07 -6.16 2.15
N ARG A 291 12.31 -5.11 2.48
CA ARG A 291 11.35 -5.14 3.60
C ARG A 291 10.17 -6.08 3.34
N ALA A 292 9.76 -6.21 2.09
CA ALA A 292 8.72 -7.13 1.66
C ALA A 292 9.21 -8.60 1.60
N GLY A 293 10.52 -8.84 1.70
CA GLY A 293 11.10 -10.19 1.63
C GLY A 293 11.07 -10.80 0.22
N LEU A 294 11.14 -9.96 -0.81
CA LEU A 294 11.06 -10.34 -2.23
C LEU A 294 12.44 -10.60 -2.87
#